data_AF-A0A7J2VWP7-F1
#
_entry.id   AF-A0A7J2VWP7-F1
#
_cell.length_a   1.000
_cell.length_b   1.000
_cell.length_c   1.000
_cell.angle_alpha   90.00
_cell.angle_beta   90.00
_cell.angle_gamma   90.00
#
_symmetry.space_group_name_H-M   'P 1'
#
loop_
_entity.id
_entity.type
_entity.pdbx_description
1 polymer ?
#
loop_
_entity_poly.entity_id
_entity_poly.type
_entity_poly.pdbx_seq_one_letter_code
_entity_poly.pdbx_strand_id
1 'polypeptide(L)'
;MGKVRIHIYLKAALLTFLVFVSGVAIGWYLDETRVSFVKSKIDELEVSFSNLALEEEFYRSVATDSKTLCNIYISKANELALQAGKLGRYLESFREISKFSLHNIQSLKDRYFILNLQLWLYMRKLREECNYNATTILFFYTSVNKCDDCIAQGIVLDQLKKKDPNKYMIFAIDVDSKLGIVNALKVYFNVTQVPTLIINEKQKLEGFISRQELEEITK
;
A
#
# COMPACT_ATOMS: atom_id res chain seq x y z
N MET A 1 -2.16 17.23 62.25
CA MET A 1 -2.12 16.39 61.03
C MET A 1 -3.49 15.77 60.82
N GLY A 2 -4.28 16.32 59.90
CA GLY A 2 -5.70 15.95 59.73
C GLY A 2 -5.85 14.51 59.24
N LYS A 3 -6.76 13.74 59.85
CA LYS A 3 -7.13 12.39 59.40
C LYS A 3 -7.67 12.48 57.96
N VAL A 4 -6.84 12.09 56.99
CA VAL A 4 -7.21 12.00 55.59
C VAL A 4 -8.38 11.01 55.48
N ARG A 5 -9.51 11.44 54.90
CA ARG A 5 -10.68 10.59 54.65
C ARG A 5 -10.40 9.65 53.48
N ILE A 6 -9.55 8.65 53.70
CA ILE A 6 -9.11 7.60 52.74
C ILE A 6 -10.27 6.99 51.94
N HIS A 7 -11.45 6.83 52.54
CA HIS A 7 -12.63 6.27 51.88
C HIS A 7 -13.15 7.10 50.69
N ILE A 8 -12.98 8.43 50.72
CA ILE A 8 -13.37 9.31 49.60
C ILE A 8 -12.41 9.11 48.42
N TYR A 9 -11.11 9.03 48.69
CA TYR A 9 -10.09 8.77 47.68
C TYR A 9 -10.23 7.38 47.04
N LEU A 10 -10.61 6.35 47.82
CA LEU A 10 -10.88 5.01 47.28
C LEU A 10 -12.08 4.99 46.32
N LYS A 11 -13.16 5.70 46.64
CA LYS A 11 -14.33 5.81 45.73
C LYS A 11 -13.99 6.55 44.45
N ALA A 12 -13.23 7.64 44.54
CA ALA A 12 -12.76 8.39 43.37
C ALA A 12 -11.81 7.55 42.50
N ALA A 13 -10.90 6.79 43.14
CA ALA A 13 -9.99 5.88 42.45
C ALA A 13 -10.76 4.75 41.72
N LEU A 14 -11.77 4.16 42.36
CA LEU A 14 -12.63 3.14 41.73
C LEU A 14 -13.37 3.69 40.51
N LEU A 15 -13.96 4.88 40.61
CA LEU A 15 -14.68 5.51 39.51
C LEU A 15 -13.73 5.82 38.34
N THR A 16 -12.56 6.38 38.62
CA THR A 16 -11.54 6.69 37.61
C THR A 16 -11.02 5.41 36.95
N PHE A 17 -10.81 4.35 37.73
CA PHE A 17 -10.38 3.04 37.22
C PHE A 17 -11.43 2.44 36.29
N LEU A 18 -12.72 2.53 36.62
CA LEU A 18 -13.79 2.05 35.75
C LEU A 18 -13.81 2.81 34.41
N VAL A 19 -13.74 4.14 34.44
CA VAL A 19 -13.69 4.96 33.22
C VAL A 19 -12.46 4.62 32.38
N PHE A 20 -11.30 4.44 33.02
CA PHE A 20 -10.06 4.05 32.36
C PHE A 20 -10.17 2.67 31.69
N VAL A 21 -10.67 1.66 32.41
CA VAL A 21 -10.87 0.31 31.89
C VAL A 21 -11.84 0.30 30.71
N SER A 22 -12.95 1.06 30.80
CA SER A 22 -13.89 1.20 29.68
C SER A 22 -13.22 1.84 28.45
N GLY A 23 -12.42 2.89 28.64
CA GLY A 23 -11.69 3.52 27.54
C GLY A 23 -10.71 2.58 26.85
N VAL A 24 -9.94 1.81 27.63
CA VAL A 24 -9.00 0.81 27.12
C VAL A 24 -9.73 -0.32 26.39
N ALA A 25 -10.84 -0.82 26.93
CA ALA A 25 -11.63 -1.88 26.30
C ALA A 25 -12.21 -1.43 24.95
N ILE A 26 -12.76 -0.21 24.86
CA ILE A 26 -13.24 0.37 23.60
C ILE A 26 -12.08 0.54 22.61
N GLY A 27 -10.94 1.07 23.07
CA GLY A 27 -9.75 1.25 22.24
C GLY A 27 -9.26 -0.07 21.62
N TRP A 28 -9.20 -1.13 22.43
CA TRP A 28 -8.80 -2.45 21.97
C TRP A 28 -9.80 -3.05 20.98
N TYR A 29 -11.11 -2.97 21.25
CA TYR A 29 -12.14 -3.46 20.33
C TYR A 29 -12.10 -2.76 18.96
N LEU A 30 -11.86 -1.44 18.96
CA LEU A 30 -11.71 -0.67 17.72
C LEU A 30 -10.44 -1.06 16.95
N ASP A 31 -9.31 -1.32 17.63
CA ASP A 31 -8.06 -1.73 16.97
C ASP A 31 -8.22 -3.09 16.27
N GLU A 32 -8.79 -4.08 16.96
CA GLU A 32 -9.07 -5.42 16.40
C GLU A 32 -9.98 -5.34 15.17
N THR A 33 -11.03 -4.53 15.23
CA THR A 33 -11.97 -4.35 14.12
C THR A 33 -11.26 -3.78 12.88
N ARG A 34 -10.36 -2.81 13.08
CA ARG A 34 -9.60 -2.20 11.99
C ARG A 34 -8.61 -3.17 11.36
N VAL A 35 -7.87 -3.93 12.17
CA VAL A 35 -6.92 -4.96 11.69
C VAL A 35 -7.67 -6.05 10.91
N SER A 36 -8.82 -6.50 11.42
CA SER A 36 -9.68 -7.46 10.72
C SER A 36 -10.19 -6.93 9.39
N PHE A 37 -10.56 -5.65 9.30
CA PHE A 37 -10.96 -5.01 8.04
C PHE A 37 -9.83 -4.94 7.02
N VAL A 38 -8.60 -4.58 7.43
CA VAL A 38 -7.43 -4.62 6.54
C VAL A 38 -7.22 -6.03 6.01
N LYS A 39 -7.24 -7.00 6.92
CA LYS A 39 -7.03 -8.41 6.59
C LYS A 39 -8.05 -8.89 5.56
N SER A 40 -9.34 -8.64 5.78
CA SER A 40 -10.38 -9.06 4.84
C SER A 40 -10.24 -8.40 3.46
N LYS A 41 -9.78 -7.14 3.40
CA LYS A 41 -9.49 -6.47 2.14
C LYS A 41 -8.25 -7.00 1.42
N ILE A 42 -7.23 -7.43 2.15
CA ILE A 42 -6.10 -8.16 1.56
C ILE A 42 -6.58 -9.50 1.01
N ASP A 43 -7.34 -10.26 1.80
CA ASP A 43 -7.87 -11.58 1.41
C ASP A 43 -8.73 -11.46 0.13
N GLU A 44 -9.61 -10.45 0.05
CA GLU A 44 -10.44 -10.15 -1.13
C GLU A 44 -9.60 -9.84 -2.38
N LEU A 45 -8.52 -9.06 -2.23
CA LEU A 45 -7.63 -8.72 -3.32
C LEU A 45 -6.78 -9.90 -3.79
N GLU A 46 -6.27 -10.72 -2.86
CA GLU A 46 -5.51 -11.93 -3.19
C GLU A 46 -6.37 -12.91 -4.00
N VAL A 47 -7.61 -13.12 -3.58
CA VAL A 47 -8.57 -13.97 -4.30
C VAL A 47 -8.88 -13.38 -5.67
N SER A 48 -9.14 -12.07 -5.74
CA SER A 48 -9.50 -11.40 -7.00
C SER A 48 -8.35 -11.37 -8.01
N PHE A 49 -7.12 -11.17 -7.55
CA PHE A 49 -5.91 -11.25 -8.38
C PHE A 49 -5.65 -12.69 -8.85
N SER A 50 -5.79 -13.68 -7.96
CA SER A 50 -5.63 -15.10 -8.32
C SER A 50 -6.65 -15.53 -9.35
N ASN A 51 -7.91 -15.10 -9.20
CA ASN A 51 -8.96 -15.35 -10.18
C ASN A 51 -8.66 -14.68 -11.53
N LEU A 52 -8.19 -13.43 -11.53
CA LEU A 52 -7.78 -12.74 -12.76
C LEU A 52 -6.65 -13.50 -13.49
N ALA A 53 -5.62 -13.94 -12.76
CA ALA A 53 -4.52 -14.71 -13.32
C ALA A 53 -5.00 -16.04 -13.91
N LEU A 54 -5.88 -16.75 -13.19
CA LEU A 54 -6.44 -18.02 -13.65
C LEU A 54 -7.35 -17.86 -14.87
N GLU A 55 -8.23 -16.85 -14.88
CA GLU A 55 -9.06 -16.53 -16.05
C GLU A 55 -8.17 -16.25 -17.26
N GLU A 56 -7.12 -15.45 -17.09
CA GLU A 56 -6.17 -15.15 -18.16
C GLU A 56 -5.50 -16.42 -18.71
N GLU A 57 -5.04 -17.31 -17.84
CA GLU A 57 -4.46 -18.60 -18.22
C GLU A 57 -5.46 -19.48 -18.99
N PHE A 58 -6.69 -19.59 -18.48
CA PHE A 58 -7.74 -20.35 -19.14
C PHE A 58 -8.05 -19.80 -20.53
N TYR A 59 -8.27 -18.50 -20.67
CA TYR A 59 -8.58 -17.91 -21.97
C TYR A 59 -7.42 -18.03 -22.96
N ARG A 60 -6.16 -17.94 -22.52
CA ARG A 60 -5.01 -18.23 -23.41
C ARG A 60 -5.01 -19.68 -23.91
N SER A 61 -5.57 -20.62 -23.14
CA SER A 61 -5.65 -22.02 -23.55
C SER A 61 -6.79 -22.30 -24.55
N VAL A 62 -7.84 -21.48 -24.59
CA VAL A 62 -9.05 -21.76 -25.39
C VAL A 62 -9.39 -20.70 -26.46
N ALA A 63 -8.94 -19.47 -26.30
CA ALA A 63 -9.36 -18.35 -27.14
C ALA A 63 -8.35 -18.04 -28.24
N THR A 64 -8.86 -17.74 -29.43
CA THR A 64 -8.07 -17.36 -30.62
C THR A 64 -8.02 -15.86 -30.88
N ASP A 65 -8.91 -15.05 -30.29
CA ASP A 65 -8.93 -13.58 -30.44
C ASP A 65 -8.36 -12.87 -29.21
N SER A 66 -7.15 -12.32 -29.37
CA SER A 66 -6.40 -11.67 -28.29
C SER A 66 -6.86 -10.24 -27.97
N LYS A 67 -7.50 -9.52 -28.90
CA LYS A 67 -7.80 -8.09 -28.72
C LYS A 67 -8.94 -7.84 -27.74
N THR A 68 -10.02 -8.61 -27.84
CA THR A 68 -11.18 -8.46 -26.94
C THR A 68 -10.80 -8.78 -25.50
N LEU A 69 -9.92 -9.75 -25.30
CA LEU A 69 -9.40 -10.15 -23.99
C LEU A 69 -8.58 -9.05 -23.32
N CYS A 70 -7.75 -8.34 -24.09
CA CYS A 70 -6.92 -7.25 -23.57
C CYS A 70 -7.74 -6.14 -22.88
N ASN A 71 -8.87 -5.72 -23.47
CA ASN A 71 -9.70 -4.68 -22.87
C ASN A 71 -10.28 -5.11 -21.52
N ILE A 72 -10.68 -6.38 -21.39
CA ILE A 72 -11.22 -6.95 -20.15
C ILE A 72 -10.14 -6.97 -19.06
N TYR A 73 -8.95 -7.48 -19.37
CA TYR A 73 -7.87 -7.58 -18.39
C TYR A 73 -7.30 -6.23 -17.97
N ILE A 74 -7.18 -5.27 -18.90
CA ILE A 74 -6.81 -3.89 -18.56
C ILE A 74 -7.82 -3.31 -17.58
N SER A 75 -9.12 -3.47 -17.84
CA SER A 75 -10.16 -2.97 -16.94
C SER A 75 -10.07 -3.59 -15.55
N LYS A 76 -9.94 -4.92 -15.46
CA LYS A 76 -9.83 -5.63 -14.17
C LYS A 76 -8.54 -5.26 -13.41
N ALA A 77 -7.41 -5.15 -14.10
CA ALA A 77 -6.15 -4.74 -13.51
C ALA A 77 -6.21 -3.31 -12.95
N ASN A 78 -6.85 -2.38 -13.68
CA ASN A 78 -7.08 -1.02 -13.22
C ASN A 78 -7.92 -0.98 -11.94
N GLU A 79 -9.00 -1.77 -11.91
CA GLU A 79 -9.86 -1.87 -10.74
C GLU A 79 -9.09 -2.39 -9.52
N LEU A 80 -8.34 -3.49 -9.67
CA LEU A 80 -7.53 -4.06 -8.60
C LEU A 80 -6.46 -3.08 -8.12
N ALA A 81 -5.79 -2.36 -9.03
CA ALA A 81 -4.80 -1.36 -8.65
C ALA A 81 -5.42 -0.16 -7.90
N LEU A 82 -6.65 0.24 -8.25
CA LEU A 82 -7.37 1.27 -7.50
C LEU A 82 -7.74 0.80 -6.09
N GLN A 83 -8.19 -0.45 -5.95
CA GLN A 83 -8.49 -1.04 -4.65
C GLN A 83 -7.22 -1.22 -3.80
N ALA A 84 -6.14 -1.76 -4.39
CA ALA A 84 -4.83 -1.89 -3.74
C ALA A 84 -4.25 -0.53 -3.33
N GLY A 85 -4.41 0.52 -4.15
CA GLY A 85 -3.99 1.88 -3.80
C GLY A 85 -4.78 2.47 -2.62
N LYS A 86 -6.09 2.21 -2.54
CA LYS A 86 -6.91 2.59 -1.37
C LYS A 86 -6.45 1.87 -0.11
N LEU A 87 -6.19 0.56 -0.22
CA LEU A 87 -5.70 -0.26 0.89
C LEU A 87 -4.32 0.18 1.36
N GLY A 88 -3.41 0.53 0.45
CA GLY A 88 -2.07 1.04 0.78
C GLY A 88 -2.12 2.30 1.65
N ARG A 89 -2.97 3.27 1.29
CA ARG A 89 -3.18 4.47 2.13
C ARG A 89 -3.73 4.13 3.51
N TYR A 90 -4.62 3.15 3.58
CA TYR A 90 -5.18 2.70 4.85
C TYR A 90 -4.10 2.02 5.71
N LEU A 91 -3.29 1.12 5.14
CA LEU A 91 -2.16 0.46 5.79
C LEU A 91 -1.11 1.45 6.32
N GLU A 92 -0.83 2.52 5.58
CA GLU A 92 0.09 3.56 6.03
C GLU A 92 -0.43 4.27 7.29
N SER A 93 -1.74 4.52 7.37
CA SER A 93 -2.36 5.15 8.55
C SER A 93 -2.27 4.29 9.83
N PHE A 94 -2.10 2.96 9.73
CA PHE A 94 -1.88 2.12 10.91
C PHE A 94 -0.51 2.33 11.55
N ARG A 95 0.48 2.74 10.77
CA ARG A 95 1.86 2.95 11.24
C ARG A 95 1.91 4.00 12.35
N GLU A 96 1.00 4.98 12.31
CA GLU A 96 0.93 6.06 13.30
C GLU A 96 0.11 5.71 14.54
N ILE A 97 -0.76 4.69 14.50
CA ILE A 97 -1.86 4.53 15.48
C ILE A 97 -1.81 3.22 16.26
N SER A 98 -1.41 2.10 15.64
CA SER A 98 -1.47 0.78 16.31
C SER A 98 -0.23 0.51 17.15
N LYS A 99 -0.41 0.51 18.48
CA LYS A 99 0.60 0.07 19.46
C LYS A 99 0.35 -1.33 20.01
N PHE A 100 -0.85 -1.88 19.82
CA PHE A 100 -1.29 -3.11 20.51
C PHE A 100 -1.16 -4.38 19.66
N SER A 101 -1.09 -4.27 18.33
CA SER A 101 -1.19 -5.41 17.38
C SER A 101 -0.03 -5.51 16.37
N LEU A 102 1.18 -5.09 16.77
CA LEU A 102 2.37 -4.95 15.90
C LEU A 102 2.72 -6.20 15.07
N HIS A 103 2.65 -7.40 15.65
CA HIS A 103 3.00 -8.65 14.94
C HIS A 103 2.04 -9.00 13.81
N ASN A 104 0.74 -8.75 13.98
CA ASN A 104 -0.26 -9.02 12.95
C ASN A 104 -0.15 -8.01 11.80
N ILE A 105 0.32 -6.79 12.07
CA ILE A 105 0.42 -5.74 11.05
C ILE A 105 1.56 -6.00 10.07
N GLN A 106 2.71 -6.52 10.54
CA GLN A 106 3.83 -6.77 9.65
C GLN A 106 3.48 -7.83 8.59
N SER A 107 2.82 -8.92 8.98
CA SER A 107 2.41 -9.95 8.01
C SER A 107 1.40 -9.42 6.99
N LEU A 108 0.47 -8.54 7.40
CA LEU A 108 -0.45 -7.87 6.49
C LEU A 108 0.28 -6.91 5.53
N LYS A 109 1.29 -6.17 6.01
CA LYS A 109 2.14 -5.33 5.15
C LYS A 109 2.90 -6.17 4.11
N ASP A 110 3.48 -7.28 4.54
CA ASP A 110 4.23 -8.17 3.66
C ASP A 110 3.33 -8.74 2.56
N ARG A 111 2.14 -9.23 2.93
CA ARG A 111 1.12 -9.71 1.97
C ARG A 111 0.69 -8.63 0.99
N TYR A 112 0.41 -7.43 1.50
CA TYR A 112 0.07 -6.28 0.67
C TYR A 112 1.19 -5.93 -0.32
N PHE A 113 2.46 -5.89 0.12
CA PHE A 113 3.57 -5.58 -0.76
C PHE A 113 3.76 -6.63 -1.85
N ILE A 114 3.60 -7.92 -1.52
CA ILE A 114 3.63 -9.00 -2.52
C ILE A 114 2.55 -8.78 -3.57
N LEU A 115 1.30 -8.57 -3.15
CA LEU A 115 0.18 -8.30 -4.05
C LEU A 115 0.41 -7.05 -4.92
N ASN A 116 0.92 -5.98 -4.33
CA ASN A 116 1.20 -4.73 -5.04
C ASN A 116 2.25 -4.94 -6.15
N LEU A 117 3.29 -5.73 -5.87
CA LEU A 117 4.33 -6.07 -6.84
C LEU A 117 3.84 -7.06 -7.89
N GLN A 118 2.95 -7.99 -7.54
CA GLN A 118 2.28 -8.86 -8.51
C GLN A 118 1.43 -8.04 -9.49
N LEU A 119 0.67 -7.06 -9.00
CA LEU A 119 -0.08 -6.14 -9.84
C LEU A 119 0.83 -5.32 -10.77
N TRP A 120 1.97 -4.84 -10.28
CA TRP A 120 2.96 -4.16 -11.13
C TRP A 120 3.48 -5.07 -12.25
N LEU A 121 3.89 -6.30 -11.93
CA LEU A 121 4.34 -7.28 -12.93
C LEU A 121 3.25 -7.58 -13.95
N TYR A 122 2.00 -7.70 -13.50
CA TYR A 122 0.85 -7.90 -14.37
C TYR A 122 0.63 -6.72 -15.31
N MET A 123 0.74 -5.49 -14.83
CA MET A 123 0.64 -4.29 -15.68
C MET A 123 1.77 -4.20 -16.70
N ARG A 124 2.99 -4.60 -16.33
CA ARG A 124 4.11 -4.68 -17.28
C ARG A 124 3.79 -5.65 -18.42
N LYS A 125 3.28 -6.84 -18.07
CA LYS A 125 2.82 -7.84 -19.05
C LYS A 125 1.73 -7.27 -19.98
N LEU A 126 0.71 -6.62 -19.42
CA LEU A 126 -0.34 -5.96 -20.23
C LEU A 126 0.20 -4.88 -21.16
N ARG A 127 1.23 -4.14 -20.76
CA ARG A 127 1.87 -3.16 -21.66
C ARG A 127 2.55 -3.84 -22.85
N GLU A 128 3.25 -4.94 -22.62
CA GLU A 128 3.96 -5.69 -23.66
C GLU A 128 3.00 -6.40 -24.63
N GLU A 129 1.91 -6.98 -24.13
CA GLU A 129 1.03 -7.82 -24.93
C GLU A 129 -0.23 -7.10 -25.43
N CYS A 130 -0.72 -6.11 -24.69
CA CYS A 130 -1.99 -5.44 -24.95
C CYS A 130 -1.86 -3.94 -25.30
N ASN A 131 -0.63 -3.43 -25.50
CA ASN A 131 -0.37 -2.00 -25.72
C ASN A 131 -0.99 -1.10 -24.64
N TYR A 132 -1.07 -1.59 -23.41
CA TYR A 132 -1.57 -0.81 -22.28
C TYR A 132 -0.63 0.38 -22.00
N ASN A 133 -1.18 1.60 -22.05
CA ASN A 133 -0.41 2.85 -22.10
C ASN A 133 -0.31 3.59 -20.76
N ALA A 134 -0.65 2.94 -19.64
CA ALA A 134 -0.46 3.57 -18.34
C ALA A 134 1.03 3.67 -17.98
N THR A 135 1.35 4.77 -17.30
CA THR A 135 2.66 5.04 -16.73
C THR A 135 2.79 4.30 -15.40
N THR A 136 3.70 3.33 -15.33
CA THR A 136 4.07 2.68 -14.08
C THR A 136 5.14 3.50 -13.37
N ILE A 137 4.95 3.74 -12.07
CA ILE A 137 5.91 4.46 -11.21
C ILE A 137 6.19 3.57 -10.00
N LEU A 138 7.40 3.02 -9.91
CA LEU A 138 7.88 2.40 -8.68
C LEU A 138 8.45 3.49 -7.79
N PHE A 139 7.92 3.61 -6.58
CA PHE A 139 8.34 4.62 -5.61
C PHE A 139 9.04 3.96 -4.44
N PHE A 140 10.36 4.05 -4.40
CA PHE A 140 11.19 3.54 -3.32
C PHE A 140 11.29 4.57 -2.20
N TYR A 141 10.93 4.17 -0.99
CA TYR A 141 10.94 5.00 0.22
C TYR A 141 11.44 4.20 1.43
N THR A 142 11.75 4.86 2.54
CA THR A 142 12.14 4.22 3.81
C THR A 142 11.06 4.46 4.87
N SER A 143 10.77 3.44 5.67
CA SER A 143 9.90 3.54 6.85
C SER A 143 10.66 3.63 8.17
N VAL A 144 11.97 3.31 8.15
CA VAL A 144 12.82 3.26 9.35
C VAL A 144 13.55 4.58 9.58
N ASN A 145 14.07 5.20 8.52
CA ASN A 145 14.86 6.43 8.63
C ASN A 145 13.98 7.66 8.41
N LYS A 146 14.32 8.79 9.05
CA LYS A 146 13.64 10.06 8.78
C LYS A 146 13.91 10.48 7.34
N CYS A 147 12.85 10.62 6.55
CA CYS A 147 12.92 11.03 5.15
C CYS A 147 11.75 11.98 4.83
N ASP A 148 11.96 13.27 5.04
CA ASP A 148 10.92 14.29 4.79
C ASP A 148 10.56 14.36 3.30
N ASP A 149 11.56 14.18 2.42
CA ASP A 149 11.35 14.09 0.97
C ASP A 149 10.51 12.88 0.55
N CYS A 150 10.59 11.75 1.26
CA CYS A 150 9.75 10.58 0.99
C CYS A 150 8.28 10.90 1.28
N ILE A 151 8.00 11.62 2.36
CA ILE A 151 6.64 12.05 2.71
C ILE A 151 6.13 13.02 1.65
N ALA A 152 6.93 14.04 1.30
CA ALA A 152 6.57 15.01 0.27
C ALA A 152 6.33 14.36 -1.09
N GLN A 153 7.19 13.42 -1.49
CA GLN A 153 7.04 12.67 -2.74
C GLN A 153 5.78 11.82 -2.75
N GLY A 154 5.47 11.14 -1.64
CA GLY A 154 4.24 10.37 -1.49
C GLY A 154 2.99 11.23 -1.71
N ILE A 155 2.96 12.45 -1.18
CA ILE A 155 1.87 13.42 -1.38
C ILE A 155 1.75 13.82 -2.85
N VAL A 156 2.88 14.11 -3.52
CA VAL A 156 2.90 14.46 -4.96
C VAL A 156 2.34 13.31 -5.80
N LEU A 157 2.75 12.08 -5.52
CA LEU A 157 2.30 10.88 -6.21
C LEU A 157 0.81 10.62 -5.98
N ASP A 158 0.32 10.80 -4.76
CA ASP A 158 -1.11 10.72 -4.44
C ASP A 158 -1.94 11.74 -5.23
N GLN A 159 -1.45 12.97 -5.37
CA GLN A 159 -2.10 14.00 -6.19
C GLN A 159 -2.15 13.61 -7.67
N LEU A 160 -1.04 13.05 -8.18
CA LEU A 160 -0.93 12.58 -9.56
C LEU A 160 -1.94 11.45 -9.85
N LYS A 161 -2.00 10.46 -8.95
CA LYS A 161 -2.97 9.35 -9.02
C LYS A 161 -4.42 9.82 -8.92
N LYS A 162 -4.71 10.81 -8.07
CA LYS A 162 -6.06 11.38 -7.95
C LYS A 162 -6.49 12.14 -9.21
N LYS A 163 -5.56 12.83 -9.86
CA LYS A 163 -5.82 13.60 -11.08
C LYS A 163 -6.12 12.69 -12.26
N ASP A 164 -5.33 11.64 -12.46
CA ASP A 164 -5.55 10.66 -13.53
C ASP A 164 -5.33 9.22 -13.04
N PRO A 165 -6.39 8.59 -12.49
CA PRO A 165 -6.29 7.28 -11.86
C PRO A 165 -5.95 6.15 -12.82
N ASN A 166 -6.25 6.29 -14.11
CA ASN A 166 -6.00 5.24 -15.10
C ASN A 166 -4.66 5.44 -15.81
N LYS A 167 -4.17 6.68 -15.93
CA LYS A 167 -2.84 6.95 -16.50
C LYS A 167 -1.71 6.58 -15.55
N TYR A 168 -1.81 6.85 -14.25
CA TYR A 168 -0.70 6.66 -13.33
C TYR A 168 -0.89 5.44 -12.44
N MET A 169 0.04 4.49 -12.49
CA MET A 169 0.04 3.28 -11.68
C MET A 169 1.24 3.29 -10.75
N ILE A 170 0.98 3.61 -9.49
CA ILE A 170 2.01 3.94 -8.50
C ILE A 170 2.15 2.78 -7.52
N PHE A 171 3.36 2.26 -7.42
CA PHE A 171 3.71 1.12 -6.57
C PHE A 171 4.75 1.56 -5.56
N ALA A 172 4.31 1.86 -4.33
CA ALA A 172 5.19 2.22 -3.24
C ALA A 172 5.92 0.97 -2.70
N ILE A 173 7.23 1.08 -2.54
CA ILE A 173 8.13 0.00 -2.13
C ILE A 173 8.96 0.50 -0.95
N ASP A 174 8.76 -0.13 0.20
CA ASP A 174 9.56 0.13 1.40
C ASP A 174 10.91 -0.58 1.29
N VAL A 175 12.00 0.19 1.19
CA VAL A 175 13.36 -0.35 1.05
C VAL A 175 13.86 -1.08 2.29
N ASP A 176 13.15 -0.94 3.41
CA ASP A 176 13.42 -1.60 4.69
C ASP A 176 12.68 -2.94 4.83
N SER A 177 11.81 -3.29 3.87
CA SER A 177 11.12 -4.58 3.84
C SER A 177 12.11 -5.75 3.71
N LYS A 178 11.85 -6.83 4.47
CA LYS A 178 12.65 -8.06 4.44
C LYS A 178 12.30 -9.00 3.28
N LEU A 179 11.33 -8.63 2.45
CA LEU A 179 10.91 -9.45 1.31
C LEU A 179 12.04 -9.55 0.26
N GLY A 180 12.35 -10.77 -0.18
CA GLY A 180 13.43 -11.01 -1.15
C GLY A 180 13.25 -10.25 -2.47
N ILE A 181 12.01 -10.06 -2.92
CA ILE A 181 11.69 -9.29 -4.13
C ILE A 181 12.09 -7.81 -4.02
N VAL A 182 11.98 -7.21 -2.83
CA VAL A 182 12.37 -5.80 -2.62
C VAL A 182 13.88 -5.64 -2.81
N ASN A 183 14.67 -6.57 -2.26
CA ASN A 183 16.11 -6.59 -2.49
C ASN A 183 16.47 -6.79 -3.97
N ALA A 184 15.78 -7.70 -4.66
CA ALA A 184 15.97 -7.92 -6.09
C ALA A 184 15.71 -6.64 -6.91
N LEU A 185 14.63 -5.91 -6.60
CA LEU A 185 14.28 -4.66 -7.28
C LEU A 185 15.30 -3.56 -7.00
N LYS A 186 15.79 -3.42 -5.75
CA LYS A 186 16.84 -2.45 -5.40
C LYS A 186 18.12 -2.70 -6.19
N VAL A 187 18.55 -3.96 -6.30
CA VAL A 187 19.73 -4.35 -7.07
C VAL A 187 19.51 -4.11 -8.56
N TYR A 188 18.38 -4.58 -9.11
CA TYR A 188 18.07 -4.47 -10.54
C TYR A 188 18.03 -3.01 -11.03
N PHE A 189 17.41 -2.12 -10.26
CA PHE A 189 17.30 -0.70 -10.61
C PHE A 189 18.45 0.16 -10.05
N ASN A 190 19.42 -0.45 -9.37
CA ASN A 190 20.52 0.25 -8.69
C ASN A 190 20.02 1.41 -7.81
N VAL A 191 19.11 1.11 -6.89
CA VAL A 191 18.53 2.07 -5.93
C VAL A 191 19.44 2.19 -4.72
N THR A 192 20.18 3.29 -4.65
CA THR A 192 21.15 3.57 -3.57
C THR A 192 20.66 4.60 -2.55
N GLN A 193 19.64 5.38 -2.90
CA GLN A 193 19.06 6.42 -2.05
C GLN A 193 17.54 6.45 -2.15
N VAL A 194 16.91 7.16 -1.21
CA VAL A 194 15.45 7.37 -1.17
C VAL A 194 15.15 8.86 -0.93
N PRO A 195 14.06 9.41 -1.49
CA PRO A 195 13.15 8.74 -2.41
C PRO A 195 13.80 8.50 -3.79
N THR A 196 13.42 7.39 -4.42
CA THR A 196 13.80 7.10 -5.82
C THR A 196 12.55 6.66 -6.58
N LEU A 197 12.35 7.23 -7.77
CA LEU A 197 11.28 6.87 -8.69
C LEU A 197 11.86 6.13 -9.89
N ILE A 198 11.23 5.01 -10.24
CA ILE A 198 11.48 4.33 -11.51
C ILE A 198 10.22 4.42 -12.36
N ILE A 199 10.30 5.16 -13.46
CA ILE A 199 9.19 5.39 -14.39
C ILE A 199 9.33 4.44 -15.59
N ASN A 200 8.28 3.66 -15.84
CA ASN A 200 8.20 2.69 -16.93
C ASN A 200 9.44 1.79 -17.05
N GLU A 201 10.05 1.45 -15.91
CA GLU A 201 11.24 0.60 -15.79
C GLU A 201 12.47 1.10 -16.56
N LYS A 202 12.44 2.35 -17.04
CA LYS A 202 13.47 2.94 -17.92
C LYS A 202 14.15 4.14 -17.30
N GLN A 203 13.38 5.03 -16.70
CA GLN A 203 13.89 6.30 -16.19
C GLN A 203 13.97 6.24 -14.67
N LYS A 204 15.17 6.46 -14.14
CA LYS A 204 15.42 6.61 -12.71
C LYS A 204 15.53 8.09 -12.35
N LEU A 205 14.73 8.52 -11.37
CA LEU A 205 14.78 9.84 -10.78
C LEU A 205 15.08 9.69 -9.29
N GLU A 206 16.06 10.44 -8.79
CA GLU A 206 16.49 10.36 -7.40
C GLU A 206 16.21 11.70 -6.69
N GLY A 207 15.81 11.62 -5.43
CA GLY A 207 15.39 12.79 -4.66
C GLY A 207 13.93 13.19 -4.93
N PHE A 208 13.52 14.30 -4.32
CA PHE A 208 12.17 14.84 -4.49
C PHE A 208 11.97 15.41 -5.91
N ILE A 209 10.90 14.97 -6.56
CA ILE A 209 10.49 15.39 -7.90
C ILE A 209 9.10 16.04 -7.82
N SER A 210 8.99 17.24 -8.38
CA SER A 210 7.74 18.01 -8.35
C SER A 210 6.66 17.39 -9.24
N ARG A 211 5.39 17.73 -8.98
CA ARG A 211 4.26 17.27 -9.82
C ARG A 211 4.40 17.74 -11.28
N GLN A 212 4.84 18.98 -11.49
CA GLN A 212 4.98 19.56 -12.83
C GLN A 212 6.03 18.81 -13.63
N GLU A 213 7.18 18.55 -13.02
CA GLU A 213 8.27 17.78 -13.63
C GLU A 213 7.83 16.35 -13.96
N LEU A 214 7.13 15.66 -13.04
CA LEU A 214 6.55 14.35 -13.33
C LEU A 214 5.57 14.38 -14.50
N GLU A 215 4.70 15.39 -14.59
CA GLU A 215 3.76 15.52 -15.69
C GLU A 215 4.45 15.81 -17.04
N GLU A 216 5.57 16.54 -17.03
CA GLU A 216 6.37 16.80 -18.24
C GLU A 216 7.10 15.55 -18.73
N ILE A 217 7.68 14.79 -17.81
CA ILE A 217 8.40 13.54 -18.10
C ILE A 217 7.46 12.45 -18.61
N THR A 218 6.20 12.46 -18.18
CA THR A 218 5.19 11.42 -18.47
C THR A 218 4.16 11.86 -19.52
N LYS A 219 4.42 12.95 -20.24
CA LYS A 219 3.67 13.31 -21.45
C LYS A 219 3.93 12.31 -22.56
#